data_AF-B7P8I0-F1
#
_entry.id   AF-B7P8I0-F1
#
_cell.length_a   1.000
_cell.length_b   1.000
_cell.length_c   1.000
_cell.angle_alpha   90.00
_cell.angle_beta   90.00
_cell.angle_gamma   90.00
#
_symmetry.space_group_name_H-M   'P 1'
#
loop_
_entity.id
_entity.type
_entity.pdbx_description
1 polymer ?
#
loop_
_entity_poly.entity_id
_entity_poly.type
_entity_poly.pdbx_seq_one_letter_code
_entity_poly.pdbx_strand_id
1 'polypeptide(L)' 'VTGQFYGHTHYDEFSVFYKSEERTKPFAVAYIGPSATTYAYLNPAYRIYNLDADTKVSALAVSSHETYFMNLTE' A
#
# COMPACT_ATOMS: atom_id res chain seq x y z
N VAL A 1 5.90 -2.00 14.38
CA VAL A 1 4.98 -2.09 13.22
C VAL A 1 5.84 -2.06 11.97
N THR A 2 5.79 -3.10 11.13
CA THR A 2 6.64 -3.22 9.92
C THR A 2 5.84 -3.07 8.62
N GLY A 3 4.52 -2.98 8.70
CA GLY A 3 3.62 -2.64 7.59
C GLY A 3 2.23 -2.29 8.10
N GLN A 4 1.52 -1.45 7.35
CA GLN A 4 0.10 -1.15 7.58
C GLN A 4 -0.63 -1.21 6.22
N PHE A 5 -1.72 -1.97 6.16
CA PHE A 5 -2.41 -2.29 4.91
C PHE A 5 -3.90 -1.97 5.05
N TYR A 6 -4.41 -1.16 4.13
CA TYR A 6 -5.80 -0.69 4.12
C TYR A 6 -6.39 -0.78 2.71
N GLY A 7 -7.70 -0.52 2.63
CA GLY A 7 -8.44 -0.38 1.38
C GLY A 7 -9.50 0.71 1.54
N HIS A 8 -10.75 0.40 1.18
CA HIS A 8 -11.93 1.28 1.29
C HIS A 8 -11.95 2.48 0.33
N THR A 9 -10.83 3.18 0.10
CA THR A 9 -10.83 4.33 -0.83
C THR A 9 -11.02 3.91 -2.28
N HIS A 10 -10.72 2.65 -2.61
CA HIS A 10 -10.72 2.05 -3.95
C HIS A 10 -9.57 2.51 -4.87
N TYR A 11 -8.79 3.50 -4.45
CA TYR A 11 -7.68 4.05 -5.21
C TYR A 11 -6.34 3.45 -4.78
N ASP A 12 -5.36 3.60 -5.66
CA ASP A 12 -3.96 3.25 -5.37
C ASP A 12 -3.27 4.43 -4.68
N GLU A 13 -3.15 4.36 -3.35
CA GLU A 13 -2.70 5.49 -2.53
C GLU A 13 -1.84 5.01 -1.34
N PHE A 14 -1.25 5.98 -0.64
CA PHE A 14 -0.61 5.73 0.64
C PHE A 14 -0.73 6.94 1.56
N SER A 15 -0.63 6.69 2.87
CA SER A 15 -0.57 7.73 3.89
C SER A 15 0.72 7.62 4.69
N VAL A 16 1.40 8.76 4.92
CA VAL A 16 2.64 8.83 5.71
C VAL A 16 2.34 9.36 7.10
N PHE A 17 2.81 8.66 8.12
CA PHE A 17 2.67 9.05 9.52
C PHE A 17 3.92 9.74 10.01
N TYR A 18 3.73 10.86 10.70
CA TYR A 18 4.78 11.70 11.27
C TYR A 18 4.65 11.78 12.78
N LYS A 19 5.76 12.02 13.47
CA LYS A 19 5.73 12.26 14.92
C LYS A 19 4.82 13.45 15.25
N SER A 20 4.06 13.32 16.34
CA SER A 20 3.07 14.32 16.74
C SER A 20 3.69 15.68 17.10
N GLU A 21 4.89 15.65 17.66
CA GLU A 21 5.62 16.84 18.13
C GLU A 21 6.15 17.66 16.95
N GLU A 22 6.59 17.00 15.87
CA GLU A 22 7.16 17.63 14.68
C GLU A 22 6.76 16.83 13.42
N ARG A 23 5.93 17.44 12.56
CA ARG A 23 5.45 16.85 11.29
C ARG A 23 6.51 16.78 10.18
N THR A 24 7.77 16.63 10.57
CA THR A 24 8.95 16.61 9.69
C THR A 24 9.62 15.25 9.66
N LYS A 25 9.44 14.43 10.70
CA LYS A 25 10.03 13.08 10.79
C LYS A 25 8.99 11.99 10.53
N PRO A 26 8.95 11.39 9.32
CA PRO A 26 8.09 10.25 9.05
C PRO A 26 8.59 9.03 9.83
N PHE A 27 7.67 8.16 10.27
CA PHE A 27 8.02 6.92 10.98
C PHE A 27 7.24 5.69 10.51
N ALA A 28 6.17 5.85 9.75
CA ALA A 28 5.41 4.73 9.19
C ALA A 28 4.68 5.14 7.91
N VAL A 29 4.33 4.13 7.11
CA VAL A 29 3.49 4.27 5.92
C VAL A 29 2.29 3.32 6.06
N ALA A 30 1.13 3.76 5.60
CA ALA A 30 -0.04 2.93 5.32
C ALA A 30 -0.21 2.82 3.81
N TYR A 31 -0.16 1.59 3.31
CA TYR A 31 -0.45 1.29 1.92
C TYR A 31 -1.95 1.08 1.76
N ILE A 32 -2.56 1.78 0.81
CA ILE A 32 -3.98 1.70 0.50
C ILE A 32 -4.10 1.04 -0.86
N GLY A 33 -4.54 -0.22 -0.86
CA GLY A 33 -4.66 -1.02 -2.08
C GLY A 33 -5.88 -0.59 -2.92
N PRO A 34 -5.78 -0.68 -4.26
CA PRO A 34 -6.92 -0.42 -5.13
C PRO A 34 -7.99 -1.50 -4.96
N SER A 35 -9.20 -1.23 -5.44
CA SER A 35 -10.30 -2.18 -5.33
C SER A 35 -10.33 -3.20 -6.48
N ALA A 36 -10.76 -4.42 -6.14
CA ALA A 36 -11.17 -5.40 -7.14
C ALA A 36 -12.50 -5.03 -7.82
N THR A 37 -13.34 -4.22 -7.18
CA THR A 37 -14.58 -3.71 -7.78
C THR A 37 -14.31 -2.52 -8.70
N THR A 38 -15.18 -2.31 -9.68
CA THR A 38 -15.15 -1.18 -10.62
C THR A 38 -15.77 0.09 -10.06
N TYR A 39 -16.37 0.03 -8.86
CA TYR A 39 -17.11 1.15 -8.30
C TYR A 39 -16.16 2.30 -7.88
N ALA A 40 -16.24 3.51 -8.40
CA ALA A 40 -16.93 3.88 -9.63
C ALA A 40 -15.89 4.30 -10.68
N TYR A 41 -16.07 3.78 -11.90
CA TYR A 41 -15.30 4.14 -13.08
C TYR A 41 -13.80 3.79 -13.00
N LEU A 42 -13.47 2.68 -12.34
CA LEU A 42 -12.10 2.15 -12.24
C LEU A 42 -11.99 0.78 -12.90
N ASN A 43 -10.79 0.46 -13.38
CA ASN A 43 -10.43 -0.90 -13.76
C ASN A 43 -10.28 -1.78 -12.50
N PRO A 44 -10.79 -3.03 -12.48
CA PRO A 44 -10.55 -3.97 -11.39
C PRO A 44 -9.05 -4.18 -11.19
N ALA A 45 -8.57 -4.10 -9.94
CA ALA A 45 -7.17 -4.29 -9.64
C ALA A 45 -6.93 -5.08 -8.34
N TYR A 46 -5.74 -5.67 -8.23
CA TYR A 46 -5.22 -6.28 -7.01
C TYR A 46 -3.73 -5.98 -6.83
N ARG A 47 -3.23 -6.15 -5.61
CA ARG A 47 -1.84 -5.85 -5.23
C ARG A 47 -1.15 -7.04 -4.57
N ILE A 48 0.12 -7.24 -4.90
CA ILE A 48 1.04 -8.18 -4.25
C ILE A 48 2.13 -7.37 -3.53
N TYR A 49 2.42 -7.70 -2.27
CA TYR A 49 3.51 -7.11 -1.49
C TYR A 49 4.65 -8.11 -1.31
N ASN A 50 5.87 -7.66 -1.55
CA ASN A 50 7.09 -8.41 -1.23
C ASN A 50 7.63 -7.90 0.11
N LEU A 51 7.98 -8.83 1.00
CA LEU A 51 8.50 -8.54 2.33
C LEU A 51 9.94 -9.01 2.48
N ASP A 52 10.76 -8.24 3.19
CA ASP A 52 12.12 -8.64 3.55
C ASP A 52 12.09 -9.74 4.62
N ALA A 53 12.33 -10.99 4.19
CA ALA A 53 12.27 -12.15 5.09
C ALA A 53 13.50 -12.27 6.02
N ASP A 54 14.64 -11.65 5.69
CA ASP A 54 15.93 -12.07 6.27
C ASP A 54 16.90 -10.93 6.59
N THR A 55 16.49 -9.97 7.42
CA THR A 55 17.48 -9.19 8.16
C THR A 55 17.01 -8.94 9.58
N LYS A 56 17.93 -9.10 10.55
CA LYS A 56 17.70 -8.74 11.97
C LYS A 56 17.33 -7.25 12.18
N VAL A 57 17.33 -6.45 11.12
CA VAL A 57 17.12 -4.99 11.12
C VAL A 57 15.78 -4.59 10.47
N SER A 58 15.32 -5.30 9.43
CA SER A 58 14.10 -4.98 8.66
C SER A 58 13.11 -6.14 8.55
N ALA A 59 13.22 -7.18 9.39
CA ALA A 59 12.37 -8.37 9.31
C ALA A 59 10.89 -8.04 9.08
N LEU A 60 10.35 -8.54 7.96
CA LEU A 60 8.96 -8.38 7.51
C LEU A 60 8.53 -6.94 7.14
N ALA A 61 9.49 -6.06 6.84
CA ALA A 61 9.19 -4.78 6.20
C ALA A 61 8.82 -4.99 4.72
N VAL A 62 7.94 -4.15 4.19
CA VAL A 62 7.60 -4.13 2.76
C VAL A 62 8.80 -3.62 1.96
N SER A 63 9.35 -4.46 1.07
CA SER A 63 10.48 -4.10 0.21
C SER A 63 10.04 -3.60 -1.17
N SER A 64 8.95 -4.16 -1.70
CA SER A 64 8.31 -3.69 -2.93
C SER A 64 6.83 -4.11 -3.00
N HIS A 65 6.11 -3.55 -3.97
CA HIS A 65 4.75 -3.99 -4.29
C HIS A 65 4.46 -3.85 -5.79
N GLU A 66 3.55 -4.69 -6.28
CA GLU A 66 3.13 -4.73 -7.68
C GLU A 66 1.60 -4.64 -7.75
N THR A 67 1.09 -3.91 -8.75
CA THR A 67 -0.34 -3.75 -9.00
C THR A 67 -0.69 -4.31 -10.36
N TYR A 68 -1.69 -5.18 -10.39
CA TYR A 68 -2.22 -5.76 -11.61
C TYR A 68 -3.65 -5.27 -11.80
N PHE A 69 -4.02 -4.90 -13.02
CA PHE A 69 -5.38 -4.45 -13.34
C PHE A 69 -5.91 -5.14 -14.60
N MET A 70 -7.23 -5.24 -14.69
CA MET A 70 -7.96 -5.69 -15.88
C MET A 70 -8.41 -4.46 -16.67
N ASN A 71 -7.95 -4.33 -17.91
CA ASN A 71 -8.39 -3.26 -18.80
C ASN A 71 -9.80 -3.55 -19.31
N LEU A 72 -10.79 -2.73 -18.93
CA LEU A 72 -12.18 -2.95 -19.31
C LEU A 72 -12.55 -2.50 -20.73
N THR A 73 -11.64 -1.83 -21.45
CA THR A 73 -11.91 -1.36 -22.83
C THR A 73 -11.37 -2.30 -23.91
N GLU A 74 -10.69 -3.37 -23.52
CA GLU A 74 -10.15 -4.43 -24.40
C GLU A 74 -10.93 -5.74 -24.18
#